data_AF-E1KY34-F1
#
_entry.id   AF-E1KY34-F1
#
_cell.length_a   1.000
_cell.length_b   1.000
_cell.length_c   1.000
_cell.angle_alpha   90.00
_cell.angle_beta   90.00
_cell.angle_gamma   90.00
#
_symmetry.space_group_name_H-M   'P 1'
#
loop_
_entity.id
_entity.type
_entity.pdbx_description
1 polymer ?
#
loop_
_entity_poly.entity_id
_entity_poly.type
_entity_poly.pdbx_seq_one_letter_code
_entity_poly.pdbx_strand_id
1 'polypeptide(L)'
;MKIRKAVIPAAGFGTRMLPASKSVPKEMLPIYDKPTLHHIVKEVVDSGITDILIIISKDKGSIEDYFDVNFELEYELNKKSSEISGEIHELSKMANIYTIRQKKKNGLGDAIKYAESFVGDEPFAILLGDDIIYNTSDELPCIKQMADIYEREESPILGVQEVSWEDVDKYGIVNGVKTSDRITEVESLVEKPSREEATTNLAILGRYIVTPDIFPILHETKPGKNNEIQLTDALNKLAEKRKMIAYDFIGKRYDVGNKLGFVKATVDFALHDEKIKDELLGFLREK
;
A
#
# COMPACT_ATOMS: atom_id res chain seq x y z
N MET A 1 2.48 -21.47 3.44
CA MET A 1 2.48 -21.27 1.96
C MET A 1 3.21 -19.97 1.58
N LYS A 2 3.91 -19.92 0.43
CA LYS A 2 4.60 -18.70 -0.06
C LYS A 2 3.63 -17.71 -0.71
N ILE A 3 3.76 -16.41 -0.39
CA ILE A 3 2.98 -15.34 -1.03
C ILE A 3 3.54 -15.04 -2.42
N ARG A 4 2.68 -15.08 -3.44
CA ARG A 4 3.07 -14.88 -4.85
C ARG A 4 2.33 -13.76 -5.57
N LYS A 5 1.23 -13.27 -4.98
CA LYS A 5 0.34 -12.29 -5.59
C LYS A 5 0.14 -11.10 -4.68
N ALA A 6 0.08 -9.91 -5.27
CA ALA A 6 -0.25 -8.67 -4.57
C ALA A 6 -1.42 -7.96 -5.25
N VAL A 7 -2.20 -7.23 -4.45
CA VAL A 7 -3.36 -6.45 -4.89
C VAL A 7 -3.20 -5.02 -4.40
N ILE A 8 -3.26 -4.06 -5.33
CA ILE A 8 -3.14 -2.63 -5.04
C ILE A 8 -4.43 -1.92 -5.47
N PRO A 9 -5.31 -1.52 -4.53
CA PRO A 9 -6.44 -0.67 -4.83
C PRO A 9 -5.98 0.76 -5.17
N ALA A 10 -6.21 1.17 -6.40
CA ALA A 10 -5.84 2.47 -6.95
C ALA A 10 -7.02 3.16 -7.65
N ALA A 11 -8.27 2.80 -7.35
CA ALA A 11 -9.44 3.32 -8.06
C ALA A 11 -9.96 4.68 -7.53
N GLY A 12 -9.50 5.16 -6.37
CA GLY A 12 -10.04 6.34 -5.69
C GLY A 12 -9.81 7.67 -6.44
N PHE A 13 -10.67 8.67 -6.21
CA PHE A 13 -10.56 10.00 -6.84
C PHE A 13 -9.37 10.84 -6.33
N GLY A 14 -8.84 10.53 -5.14
CA GLY A 14 -7.76 11.32 -4.54
C GLY A 14 -8.14 12.76 -4.22
N THR A 15 -9.35 12.99 -3.73
CA THR A 15 -9.90 14.33 -3.43
C THR A 15 -9.04 15.13 -2.44
N ARG A 16 -8.37 14.45 -1.50
CA ARG A 16 -7.42 15.05 -0.54
C ARG A 16 -6.24 15.75 -1.23
N MET A 17 -5.90 15.34 -2.45
CA MET A 17 -4.77 15.85 -3.24
C MET A 17 -5.19 16.88 -4.30
N LEU A 18 -6.44 17.36 -4.29
CA LEU A 18 -6.86 18.41 -5.20
C LEU A 18 -6.10 19.73 -4.93
N PRO A 19 -5.79 20.52 -5.97
CA PRO A 19 -6.17 20.33 -7.37
C PRO A 19 -5.22 19.41 -8.19
N ALA A 20 -4.10 18.98 -7.63
CA ALA A 20 -3.09 18.19 -8.35
C ALA A 20 -3.68 16.88 -8.91
N SER A 21 -4.55 16.22 -8.15
CA SER A 21 -5.21 14.97 -8.55
C SER A 21 -6.39 15.13 -9.53
N LYS A 22 -6.67 16.33 -10.02
CA LYS A 22 -7.82 16.59 -10.90
C LYS A 22 -7.71 15.86 -12.24
N SER A 23 -6.50 15.82 -12.81
CA SER A 23 -6.20 15.23 -14.12
C SER A 23 -5.08 14.18 -14.07
N VAL A 24 -4.32 14.14 -12.98
CA VAL A 24 -3.27 13.14 -12.75
C VAL A 24 -3.74 12.22 -11.63
N PRO A 25 -3.71 10.88 -11.79
CA PRO A 25 -4.04 9.99 -10.69
C PRO A 25 -3.16 10.26 -9.47
N LYS A 26 -3.71 10.23 -8.25
CA LYS A 26 -2.93 10.51 -7.03
C LYS A 26 -1.72 9.58 -6.87
N GLU A 27 -1.85 8.34 -7.34
CA GLU A 27 -0.81 7.32 -7.32
C GLU A 27 0.35 7.64 -8.29
N MET A 28 0.10 8.52 -9.26
CA MET A 28 1.08 9.03 -10.22
C MET A 28 1.73 10.35 -9.77
N LEU A 29 1.37 10.89 -8.60
CA LEU A 29 2.05 12.05 -8.05
C LEU A 29 3.46 11.64 -7.59
N PRO A 30 4.50 12.39 -7.98
CA PRO A 30 5.88 12.01 -7.73
C PRO A 30 6.29 12.27 -6.28
N ILE A 31 6.91 11.27 -5.66
CA ILE A 31 7.72 11.40 -4.47
C ILE A 31 9.16 11.52 -4.95
N TYR A 32 9.67 12.75 -4.88
CA TYR A 32 10.92 13.15 -5.53
C TYR A 32 10.91 12.94 -7.06
N ASP A 33 11.45 11.82 -7.55
CA ASP A 33 11.66 11.52 -8.97
C ASP A 33 10.74 10.40 -9.50
N LYS A 34 10.05 9.68 -8.60
CA LYS A 34 9.24 8.51 -8.93
C LYS A 34 7.80 8.65 -8.46
N PRO A 35 6.81 8.17 -9.23
CA PRO A 35 5.43 8.08 -8.77
C PRO A 35 5.27 7.35 -7.44
N THR A 36 4.31 7.78 -6.63
CA THR A 36 3.90 7.08 -5.41
C THR A 36 3.74 5.56 -5.63
N LEU A 37 3.06 5.17 -6.71
CA LEU A 37 2.81 3.77 -7.04
C LEU A 37 4.07 2.96 -7.32
N HIS A 38 5.10 3.59 -7.87
CA HIS A 38 6.38 2.94 -8.15
C HIS A 38 7.01 2.41 -6.86
N HIS A 39 7.00 3.19 -5.78
CA HIS A 39 7.55 2.76 -4.49
C HIS A 39 6.80 1.56 -3.91
N ILE A 40 5.48 1.52 -4.08
CA ILE A 40 4.63 0.42 -3.61
C ILE A 40 4.90 -0.84 -4.41
N VAL A 41 4.96 -0.74 -5.75
CA VAL A 41 5.30 -1.88 -6.61
C VAL A 41 6.72 -2.38 -6.31
N LYS A 42 7.68 -1.48 -6.12
CA LYS A 42 9.04 -1.85 -5.77
C LYS A 42 9.10 -2.63 -4.45
N GLU A 43 8.37 -2.22 -3.41
CA GLU A 43 8.30 -2.98 -2.15
C GLU A 43 7.81 -4.43 -2.37
N VAL A 44 6.81 -4.61 -3.23
CA VAL A 44 6.26 -5.93 -3.57
C VAL A 44 7.30 -6.79 -4.29
N VAL A 45 7.99 -6.22 -5.28
CA VAL A 45 9.01 -6.94 -6.06
C VAL A 45 10.23 -7.28 -5.20
N ASP A 46 10.70 -6.35 -4.37
CA ASP A 46 11.80 -6.58 -3.43
C ASP A 46 11.42 -7.66 -2.38
N SER A 47 10.12 -7.88 -2.15
CA SER A 47 9.62 -8.98 -1.31
C SER A 47 9.53 -10.33 -2.02
N GLY A 48 9.89 -10.39 -3.32
CA GLY A 48 9.88 -11.59 -4.14
C GLY A 48 8.51 -11.94 -4.73
N ILE A 49 7.60 -10.98 -4.82
CA ILE A 49 6.27 -11.10 -5.41
C ILE A 49 6.29 -10.41 -6.78
N THR A 50 5.96 -11.14 -7.85
CA THR A 50 6.05 -10.64 -9.23
C THR A 50 4.69 -10.44 -9.89
N ASP A 51 3.62 -11.08 -9.42
CA ASP A 51 2.28 -10.93 -9.99
C ASP A 51 1.48 -9.89 -9.18
N ILE A 52 1.19 -8.75 -9.81
CA ILE A 52 0.57 -7.61 -9.14
C ILE A 52 -0.70 -7.21 -9.88
N LEU A 53 -1.83 -7.27 -9.18
CA LEU A 53 -3.09 -6.73 -9.67
C LEU A 53 -3.31 -5.31 -9.15
N ILE A 54 -3.49 -4.36 -10.05
CA ILE A 54 -3.84 -2.98 -9.73
C ILE A 54 -5.32 -2.76 -10.07
N ILE A 55 -6.13 -2.47 -9.05
CA ILE A 55 -7.56 -2.19 -9.24
C ILE A 55 -7.71 -0.69 -9.51
N ILE A 56 -8.00 -0.34 -10.75
CA ILE A 56 -8.06 1.05 -11.22
C ILE A 56 -9.48 1.52 -11.54
N SER A 57 -9.66 2.82 -11.73
CA SER A 57 -10.88 3.39 -12.32
C SER A 57 -10.66 3.74 -13.80
N LYS A 58 -11.73 4.04 -14.54
CA LYS A 58 -11.68 4.36 -15.99
C LYS A 58 -10.60 5.37 -16.38
N ASP A 59 -10.40 6.43 -15.60
CA ASP A 59 -9.58 7.58 -15.99
C ASP A 59 -8.12 7.46 -15.55
N LYS A 60 -7.64 6.24 -15.30
CA LYS A 60 -6.30 5.96 -14.74
C LYS A 60 -5.41 5.12 -15.65
N GLY A 61 -5.55 5.30 -16.96
CA GLY A 61 -4.72 4.60 -17.96
C GLY A 61 -3.22 4.88 -17.81
N SER A 62 -2.84 6.06 -17.31
CA SER A 62 -1.42 6.39 -17.10
C SER A 62 -0.71 5.51 -16.06
N ILE A 63 -1.45 4.75 -15.25
CA ILE A 63 -0.85 3.71 -14.38
C ILE A 63 -0.37 2.54 -15.23
N GLU A 64 -1.16 2.11 -16.21
CA GLU A 64 -0.79 1.03 -17.13
C GLU A 64 0.43 1.46 -17.95
N ASP A 65 0.37 2.64 -18.55
CA ASP A 65 1.44 3.19 -19.39
C ASP A 65 2.79 3.33 -18.65
N TYR A 66 2.78 3.57 -17.33
CA TYR A 66 4.02 3.74 -16.54
C TYR A 66 4.81 2.44 -16.36
N PHE A 67 4.12 1.31 -16.33
CA PHE A 67 4.75 -0.01 -16.19
C PHE A 67 4.84 -0.76 -17.53
N ASP A 68 4.47 -0.12 -18.64
CA ASP A 68 4.59 -0.67 -19.98
C ASP A 68 5.78 -0.06 -20.73
N VAL A 69 6.14 -0.69 -21.85
CA VAL A 69 7.20 -0.21 -22.74
C VAL A 69 6.76 1.08 -23.43
N ASN A 70 7.59 2.12 -23.35
CA ASN A 70 7.38 3.35 -24.11
C ASN A 70 8.36 3.43 -25.27
N PHE A 71 8.00 2.79 -26.38
CA PHE A 71 8.86 2.66 -27.55
C PHE A 71 9.40 4.00 -28.08
N GLU A 72 8.54 5.03 -28.17
CA GLU A 72 8.95 6.34 -28.68
C GLU A 72 9.97 7.01 -27.75
N LEU A 73 9.70 6.98 -26.44
CA LEU A 73 10.61 7.55 -25.43
C LEU A 73 11.95 6.81 -25.41
N GLU A 74 11.93 5.48 -25.37
CA GLU A 74 13.15 4.65 -25.36
C GLU A 74 13.96 4.84 -26.65
N TYR A 75 13.30 4.93 -27.81
CA TYR A 75 13.97 5.19 -29.07
C TYR A 75 14.71 6.54 -29.08
N GLU A 76 14.06 7.60 -28.58
CA GLU A 76 14.69 8.93 -28.49
C GLU A 76 15.81 8.99 -27.43
N LEU A 77 15.64 8.29 -26.30
CA LEU A 77 16.67 8.23 -25.25
C LEU A 77 17.91 7.46 -25.70
N ASN A 78 17.74 6.34 -26.42
CA ASN A 78 18.86 5.55 -26.94
C ASN A 78 19.79 6.34 -27.87
N LYS A 79 19.29 7.38 -28.55
CA LYS A 79 20.12 8.29 -29.36
C LYS A 79 21.04 9.18 -28.52
N LYS A 80 20.69 9.43 -27.25
CA LYS A 80 21.37 10.37 -26.35
C LYS A 80 22.17 9.65 -25.25
N SER A 81 21.56 8.68 -24.58
CA SER A 81 22.17 7.89 -23.50
C SER A 81 21.50 6.51 -23.41
N SER A 82 22.29 5.46 -23.64
CA SER A 82 21.86 4.08 -23.48
C SER A 82 21.59 3.70 -22.01
N GLU A 83 22.22 4.40 -21.06
CA GLU A 83 22.03 4.17 -19.63
C GLU A 83 20.62 4.57 -19.18
N ILE A 84 20.19 5.79 -19.52
CA ILE A 84 18.84 6.29 -19.18
C ILE A 84 17.76 5.43 -19.87
N SER A 85 17.98 5.05 -21.13
CA SER A 85 17.05 4.13 -21.80
C SER A 85 16.99 2.77 -21.12
N GLY A 86 18.11 2.28 -20.58
CA GLY A 86 18.17 1.02 -19.83
C GLY A 86 17.35 1.09 -18.54
N GLU A 87 17.46 2.18 -17.77
CA GLU A 87 16.66 2.37 -16.56
C GLU A 87 15.15 2.36 -16.86
N ILE A 88 14.70 3.05 -17.92
CA ILE A 88 13.30 3.06 -18.34
C ILE A 88 12.84 1.67 -18.78
N HIS A 89 13.66 0.95 -19.56
CA HIS A 89 13.33 -0.40 -20.01
C HIS A 89 13.17 -1.38 -18.84
N GLU A 90 14.02 -1.29 -17.82
CA GLU A 90 13.93 -2.17 -16.64
C GLU A 90 12.69 -1.90 -15.78
N LEU A 91 12.10 -0.70 -15.84
CA LEU A 91 10.78 -0.44 -15.22
C LEU A 91 9.69 -1.34 -15.79
N SER A 92 9.67 -1.53 -17.12
CA SER A 92 8.68 -2.36 -17.81
C SER A 92 8.78 -3.85 -17.47
N LYS A 93 9.94 -4.30 -16.96
CA LYS A 93 10.20 -5.70 -16.58
C LYS A 93 10.11 -5.96 -15.09
N MET A 94 9.83 -4.93 -14.30
CA MET A 94 9.88 -5.01 -12.84
C MET A 94 8.92 -6.06 -12.29
N ALA A 95 7.71 -6.18 -12.86
CA ALA A 95 6.68 -7.11 -12.42
C ALA A 95 5.68 -7.43 -13.55
N ASN A 96 4.93 -8.53 -13.40
CA ASN A 96 3.74 -8.80 -14.19
C ASN A 96 2.59 -7.95 -13.65
N ILE A 97 2.29 -6.85 -14.34
CA ILE A 97 1.19 -5.96 -13.96
C ILE A 97 -0.11 -6.38 -14.64
N TYR A 98 -1.11 -6.68 -13.81
CA TYR A 98 -2.49 -6.92 -14.22
C TYR A 98 -3.33 -5.74 -13.78
N THR A 99 -4.34 -5.38 -14.57
CA THR A 99 -5.31 -4.36 -14.17
C THR A 99 -6.73 -4.87 -14.23
N ILE A 100 -7.56 -4.39 -13.31
CA ILE A 100 -9.01 -4.57 -13.36
C ILE A 100 -9.71 -3.27 -13.00
N ARG A 101 -10.83 -3.00 -13.67
CA ARG A 101 -11.59 -1.77 -13.44
C ARG A 101 -12.63 -1.96 -12.34
N GLN A 102 -12.50 -1.19 -11.26
CA GLN A 102 -13.58 -1.01 -10.29
C GLN A 102 -14.65 -0.10 -10.91
N LYS A 103 -15.84 -0.64 -11.15
CA LYS A 103 -16.92 0.07 -11.87
C LYS A 103 -17.62 1.10 -10.99
N LYS A 104 -17.71 0.85 -9.68
CA LYS A 104 -18.34 1.73 -8.69
C LYS A 104 -17.44 1.80 -7.46
N LYS A 105 -17.24 3.01 -6.92
CA LYS A 105 -16.35 3.26 -5.78
C LYS A 105 -17.11 3.08 -4.47
N ASN A 106 -17.43 1.83 -4.12
CA ASN A 106 -18.24 1.51 -2.93
C ASN A 106 -17.38 1.18 -1.69
N GLY A 107 -16.15 1.68 -1.61
CA GLY A 107 -15.22 1.40 -0.51
C GLY A 107 -14.09 0.43 -0.85
N LEU A 108 -13.17 0.29 0.11
CA LEU A 108 -11.97 -0.54 -0.02
C LEU A 108 -12.31 -2.03 -0.11
N GLY A 109 -13.19 -2.53 0.75
CA GLY A 109 -13.63 -3.93 0.69
C GLY A 109 -14.31 -4.27 -0.63
N ASP A 110 -15.05 -3.31 -1.21
CA ASP A 110 -15.60 -3.48 -2.55
C ASP A 110 -14.53 -3.63 -3.63
N ALA A 111 -13.46 -2.82 -3.56
CA ALA A 111 -12.35 -2.92 -4.50
C ALA A 111 -11.70 -4.31 -4.44
N ILE A 112 -11.43 -4.83 -3.23
CA ILE A 112 -10.75 -6.12 -3.06
C ILE A 112 -11.54 -7.28 -3.67
N LYS A 113 -12.89 -7.25 -3.70
CA LYS A 113 -13.69 -8.30 -4.39
C LYS A 113 -13.30 -8.49 -5.86
N TYR A 114 -12.84 -7.46 -6.55
CA TYR A 114 -12.41 -7.55 -7.94
C TYR A 114 -11.12 -8.37 -8.12
N ALA A 115 -10.40 -8.69 -7.04
CA ALA A 115 -9.20 -9.51 -7.08
C ALA A 115 -9.45 -11.02 -6.99
N GLU A 116 -10.68 -11.46 -6.68
CA GLU A 116 -10.99 -12.86 -6.39
C GLU A 116 -10.53 -13.83 -7.48
N SER A 117 -10.85 -13.54 -8.75
CA SER A 117 -10.46 -14.42 -9.86
C SER A 117 -8.96 -14.40 -10.16
N PHE A 118 -8.27 -13.30 -9.83
CA PHE A 118 -6.82 -13.18 -10.01
C PHE A 118 -6.07 -13.94 -8.92
N VAL A 119 -6.51 -13.81 -7.68
CA VAL A 119 -5.92 -14.47 -6.51
C VAL A 119 -6.15 -15.98 -6.56
N GLY A 120 -7.39 -16.41 -6.83
CA GLY A 120 -7.78 -17.82 -6.74
C GLY A 120 -7.73 -18.31 -5.29
N ASP A 121 -7.20 -19.51 -5.09
CA ASP A 121 -7.15 -20.17 -3.77
C ASP A 121 -5.81 -19.98 -3.03
N GLU A 122 -5.01 -18.98 -3.40
CA GLU A 122 -3.72 -18.68 -2.76
C GLU A 122 -3.78 -17.44 -1.85
N PRO A 123 -2.99 -17.38 -0.76
CA PRO A 123 -2.87 -16.17 0.03
C PRO A 123 -2.19 -15.04 -0.76
N PHE A 124 -2.55 -13.80 -0.44
CA PHE A 124 -2.11 -12.63 -1.21
C PHE A 124 -1.87 -11.41 -0.32
N ALA A 125 -0.99 -10.54 -0.80
CA ALA A 125 -0.73 -9.25 -0.17
C ALA A 125 -1.74 -8.20 -0.66
N ILE A 126 -2.16 -7.30 0.23
CA ILE A 126 -2.88 -6.07 -0.12
C ILE A 126 -2.03 -4.88 0.32
N LEU A 127 -1.83 -3.92 -0.59
CA LEU A 127 -1.06 -2.70 -0.30
C LEU A 127 -1.88 -1.47 -0.69
N LEU A 128 -2.14 -0.58 0.26
CA LEU A 128 -2.87 0.66 -0.02
C LEU A 128 -2.00 1.67 -0.76
N GLY A 129 -2.56 2.24 -1.83
CA GLY A 129 -1.89 3.13 -2.78
C GLY A 129 -1.45 4.49 -2.23
N ASP A 130 -1.67 4.77 -0.95
CA ASP A 130 -1.35 6.04 -0.28
C ASP A 130 -0.42 5.88 0.94
N ASP A 131 0.02 4.66 1.23
CA ASP A 131 0.98 4.37 2.28
C ASP A 131 2.32 3.93 1.67
N ILE A 132 3.35 4.76 1.83
CA ILE A 132 4.73 4.40 1.50
C ILE A 132 5.42 3.99 2.79
N ILE A 133 6.03 2.80 2.79
CA ILE A 133 6.88 2.35 3.89
C ILE A 133 8.31 2.43 3.39
N TYR A 134 9.09 3.28 4.03
CA TYR A 134 10.51 3.41 3.78
C TYR A 134 11.28 2.49 4.74
N ASN A 135 12.11 1.64 4.16
CA ASN A 135 13.06 0.79 4.86
C ASN A 135 14.48 1.21 4.47
N THR A 136 15.41 1.18 5.42
CA THR A 136 16.83 1.40 5.11
C THR A 136 17.40 0.23 4.32
N SER A 137 18.60 0.37 3.74
CA SER A 137 19.24 -0.67 2.92
C SER A 137 19.45 -2.00 3.66
N ASP A 138 19.55 -1.95 4.99
CA ASP A 138 19.85 -3.10 5.83
C ASP A 138 18.56 -3.75 6.40
N GLU A 139 17.40 -3.17 6.10
CA GLU A 139 16.09 -3.64 6.54
C GLU A 139 15.36 -4.38 5.42
N LEU A 140 14.62 -5.43 5.79
CA LEU A 140 13.73 -6.11 4.86
C LEU A 140 12.51 -5.23 4.54
N PRO A 141 11.99 -5.26 3.30
CA PRO A 141 10.71 -4.62 2.97
C PRO A 141 9.58 -5.07 3.90
N CYS A 142 8.63 -4.20 4.23
CA CYS A 142 7.53 -4.52 5.15
C CYS A 142 6.75 -5.77 4.71
N ILE A 143 6.35 -5.89 3.43
CA ILE A 143 5.69 -7.10 2.93
C ILE A 143 6.55 -8.35 3.09
N LYS A 144 7.88 -8.27 2.90
CA LYS A 144 8.78 -9.40 3.13
C LYS A 144 8.78 -9.83 4.60
N GLN A 145 8.88 -8.89 5.53
CA GLN A 145 8.79 -9.17 6.97
C GLN A 145 7.50 -9.90 7.32
N MET A 146 6.36 -9.42 6.79
CA MET A 146 5.05 -10.02 7.02
C MET A 146 4.92 -11.40 6.36
N ALA A 147 5.46 -11.57 5.15
CA ALA A 147 5.41 -12.84 4.42
C ALA A 147 6.19 -13.93 5.16
N ASP A 148 7.35 -13.60 5.74
CA ASP A 148 8.13 -14.54 6.55
C ASP A 148 7.39 -14.99 7.82
N ILE A 149 6.54 -14.13 8.40
CA ILE A 149 5.67 -14.51 9.51
C ILE A 149 4.53 -15.40 9.02
N TYR A 150 3.87 -15.02 7.92
CA TYR A 150 2.80 -15.80 7.31
C TYR A 150 3.26 -17.22 6.96
N GLU A 151 4.48 -17.38 6.41
CA GLU A 151 5.00 -18.69 6.03
C GLU A 151 5.19 -19.64 7.23
N ARG A 152 5.36 -19.10 8.44
CA ARG A 152 5.48 -19.88 9.68
C ARG A 152 4.14 -20.12 10.38
N GLU A 153 3.29 -19.09 10.42
CA GLU A 153 2.05 -19.08 11.21
C GLU A 153 0.80 -19.47 10.39
N GLU A 154 0.90 -19.42 9.06
CA GLU A 154 -0.18 -19.65 8.09
C GLU A 154 -1.49 -18.90 8.40
N SER A 155 -1.34 -17.73 9.04
CA SER A 155 -2.39 -16.88 9.57
C SER A 155 -2.32 -15.49 8.92
N PRO A 156 -3.44 -14.79 8.64
CA PRO A 156 -3.40 -13.47 8.04
C PRO A 156 -2.63 -12.50 8.91
N ILE A 157 -1.87 -11.61 8.26
CA ILE A 157 -0.98 -10.66 8.93
C ILE A 157 -1.43 -9.24 8.59
N LEU A 158 -1.60 -8.40 9.60
CA LEU A 158 -1.87 -6.97 9.49
C LEU A 158 -0.60 -6.20 9.84
N GLY A 159 -0.12 -5.33 8.93
CA GLY A 159 0.95 -4.39 9.26
C GLY A 159 0.40 -3.27 10.11
N VAL A 160 0.92 -3.09 11.31
CA VAL A 160 0.46 -2.09 12.28
C VAL A 160 1.61 -1.27 12.83
N GLN A 161 1.32 -0.06 13.34
CA GLN A 161 2.18 0.65 14.30
C GLN A 161 1.29 1.44 15.26
N GLU A 162 1.84 1.84 16.40
CA GLU A 162 1.15 2.78 17.29
C GLU A 162 1.05 4.17 16.64
N VAL A 163 -0.12 4.79 16.76
CA VAL A 163 -0.37 6.17 16.33
C VAL A 163 -0.69 7.07 17.53
N SER A 164 -0.69 8.39 17.30
CA SER A 164 -1.23 9.31 18.30
C SER A 164 -2.68 8.96 18.60
N TRP A 165 -3.07 9.05 19.86
CA TRP A 165 -4.46 8.86 20.27
C TRP A 165 -5.42 9.84 19.60
N GLU A 166 -4.93 11.00 19.13
CA GLU A 166 -5.71 11.98 18.36
C GLU A 166 -5.98 11.53 16.91
N ASP A 167 -5.26 10.53 16.42
CA ASP A 167 -5.34 10.06 15.03
C ASP A 167 -6.08 8.71 14.89
N VAL A 168 -6.56 8.12 15.99
CA VAL A 168 -7.19 6.78 15.97
C VAL A 168 -8.44 6.71 15.10
N ASP A 169 -9.16 7.83 14.96
CA ASP A 169 -10.37 7.94 14.13
C ASP A 169 -10.10 7.93 12.62
N LYS A 170 -8.81 7.92 12.23
CA LYS A 170 -8.38 7.87 10.82
C LYS A 170 -8.14 6.45 10.34
N TYR A 171 -8.00 5.48 11.24
CA TYR A 171 -7.49 4.14 10.93
C TYR A 171 -8.40 3.02 11.42
N GLY A 172 -8.19 1.81 10.88
CA GLY A 172 -8.65 0.59 11.54
C GLY A 172 -7.78 0.33 12.76
N ILE A 173 -8.38 0.15 13.93
CA ILE A 173 -7.68 -0.07 15.20
C ILE A 173 -7.79 -1.55 15.60
N VAL A 174 -6.65 -2.11 16.02
CA VAL A 174 -6.52 -3.49 16.46
C VAL A 174 -6.64 -3.58 17.98
N ASN A 175 -7.56 -4.40 18.47
CA ASN A 175 -7.56 -4.87 19.85
C ASN A 175 -7.08 -6.31 19.87
N GLY A 176 -6.22 -6.65 20.83
CA GLY A 176 -5.66 -7.98 20.92
C GLY A 176 -4.65 -8.12 22.04
N VAL A 177 -4.09 -9.33 22.15
CA VAL A 177 -3.14 -9.69 23.20
C VAL A 177 -1.73 -9.73 22.61
N LYS A 178 -0.82 -8.96 23.20
CA LYS A 178 0.59 -8.95 22.80
C LYS A 178 1.23 -10.29 23.17
N THR A 179 1.71 -11.03 22.17
CA THR A 179 2.32 -12.37 22.34
C THR A 179 3.85 -12.34 22.24
N SER A 180 4.42 -11.31 21.62
CA SER A 180 5.85 -11.00 21.65
C SER A 180 6.10 -9.50 21.42
N ASP A 181 7.35 -9.06 21.37
CA ASP A 181 7.73 -7.64 21.26
C ASP A 181 7.05 -6.90 20.10
N ARG A 182 6.85 -7.57 18.96
CA ARG A 182 6.26 -6.99 17.73
C ARG A 182 5.03 -7.73 17.23
N ILE A 183 4.52 -8.72 17.96
CA ILE A 183 3.39 -9.56 17.54
C ILE A 183 2.26 -9.40 18.55
N THR A 184 1.09 -9.05 18.03
CA THR A 184 -0.18 -9.02 18.75
C THR A 184 -1.13 -9.99 18.08
N GLU A 185 -1.71 -10.93 18.83
CA GLU A 185 -2.80 -11.77 18.35
C GLU A 185 -4.10 -10.95 18.35
N VAL A 186 -4.76 -10.89 17.20
CA VAL A 186 -5.93 -10.03 16.98
C VAL A 186 -7.17 -10.67 17.61
N GLU A 187 -7.84 -9.95 18.50
CA GLU A 187 -9.14 -10.34 19.06
C GLU A 187 -10.29 -9.63 18.36
N SER A 188 -10.11 -8.34 18.02
CA SER A 188 -11.11 -7.58 17.26
C SER A 188 -10.47 -6.39 16.52
N LEU A 189 -11.20 -5.90 15.52
CA LEU A 189 -10.83 -4.78 14.67
C LEU A 189 -12.00 -3.80 14.59
N VAL A 190 -11.72 -2.50 14.68
CA VAL A 190 -12.74 -1.46 14.57
C VAL A 190 -12.33 -0.42 13.53
N GLU A 191 -13.20 -0.17 12.54
CA GLU A 191 -12.94 0.85 11.51
C GLU A 191 -13.21 2.26 12.03
N LYS A 192 -12.16 3.08 12.11
CA LYS A 192 -12.27 4.51 12.43
C LYS A 192 -13.12 4.77 13.69
N PRO A 193 -12.77 4.16 14.83
CA PRO A 193 -13.48 4.35 16.09
C PRO A 193 -13.38 5.81 16.54
N SER A 194 -14.33 6.26 17.36
CA SER A 194 -14.12 7.51 18.11
C SER A 194 -12.96 7.35 19.11
N ARG A 195 -12.44 8.47 19.61
CA ARG A 195 -11.40 8.46 20.65
C ARG A 195 -11.83 7.66 21.89
N GLU A 196 -13.10 7.74 22.25
CA GLU A 196 -13.72 7.09 23.41
C GLU A 196 -14.00 5.60 23.18
N GLU A 197 -14.25 5.21 21.93
CA GLU A 197 -14.45 3.81 21.53
C GLU A 197 -13.13 3.03 21.40
N ALA A 198 -12.03 3.72 21.09
CA ALA A 198 -10.73 3.10 20.89
C ALA A 198 -10.10 2.61 22.20
N THR A 199 -9.91 1.30 22.33
CA THR A 199 -9.25 0.68 23.51
C THR A 199 -7.73 0.58 23.38
N THR A 200 -7.22 0.66 22.15
CA THR A 200 -5.78 0.75 21.83
C THR A 200 -5.56 1.89 20.82
N ASN A 201 -4.29 2.20 20.57
CA ASN A 201 -3.85 3.08 19.48
C ASN A 201 -3.05 2.31 18.41
N LEU A 202 -3.21 0.98 18.34
CA LEU A 202 -2.51 0.14 17.38
C LEU A 202 -3.24 0.16 16.05
N ALA A 203 -2.76 0.98 15.12
CA ALA A 203 -3.44 1.23 13.85
C ALA A 203 -2.93 0.32 12.74
N ILE A 204 -3.83 -0.12 11.85
CA ILE A 204 -3.50 -0.85 10.63
C ILE A 204 -3.03 0.13 9.56
N LEU A 205 -1.84 -0.13 9.00
CA LEU A 205 -1.11 0.82 8.16
C LEU A 205 -0.89 0.28 6.74
N GLY A 206 -1.99 -0.01 6.06
CA GLY A 206 -2.02 -0.17 4.61
C GLY A 206 -1.24 -1.35 4.04
N ARG A 207 -0.84 -2.32 4.87
CA ARG A 207 -0.22 -3.58 4.47
C ARG A 207 -0.96 -4.75 5.10
N TYR A 208 -1.32 -5.72 4.27
CA TYR A 208 -2.06 -6.90 4.70
C TYR A 208 -1.52 -8.12 3.97
N ILE A 209 -1.51 -9.27 4.64
CA ILE A 209 -1.48 -10.58 4.00
C ILE A 209 -2.74 -11.30 4.43
N VAL A 210 -3.56 -11.69 3.46
CA VAL A 210 -4.87 -12.30 3.70
C VAL A 210 -5.03 -13.59 2.93
N THR A 211 -6.04 -14.37 3.31
CA THR A 211 -6.36 -15.66 2.73
C THR A 211 -7.66 -15.59 1.91
N PRO A 212 -7.85 -16.48 0.91
CA PRO A 212 -9.04 -16.45 0.02
C PRO A 212 -10.39 -16.56 0.72
N ASP A 213 -10.44 -17.12 1.93
CA ASP A 213 -11.64 -17.19 2.76
C ASP A 213 -12.18 -15.81 3.18
N ILE A 214 -11.45 -14.72 2.90
CA ILE A 214 -11.95 -13.34 2.99
C ILE A 214 -13.03 -13.03 1.93
N PHE A 215 -13.00 -13.65 0.74
CA PHE A 215 -13.89 -13.27 -0.36
C PHE A 215 -15.38 -13.57 -0.08
N PRO A 216 -15.77 -14.76 0.43
CA PRO A 216 -17.15 -15.00 0.85
C PRO A 216 -17.63 -13.97 1.89
N ILE A 217 -16.75 -13.59 2.82
CA ILE A 217 -17.05 -12.58 3.84
C ILE A 217 -17.27 -11.21 3.19
N LEU A 218 -16.41 -10.81 2.25
CA LEU A 218 -16.54 -9.54 1.52
C LEU A 218 -17.84 -9.46 0.71
N HIS A 219 -18.30 -10.57 0.11
CA HIS A 219 -19.57 -10.63 -0.63
C HIS A 219 -20.78 -10.42 0.28
N GLU A 220 -20.71 -10.85 1.53
CA GLU A 220 -21.77 -10.69 2.54
C GLU A 220 -21.64 -9.40 3.37
N THR A 221 -20.52 -8.70 3.26
CA THR A 221 -20.25 -7.50 4.05
C THR A 221 -21.10 -6.33 3.54
N LYS A 222 -21.95 -5.82 4.43
CA LYS A 222 -22.82 -4.68 4.16
C LYS A 222 -22.03 -3.37 4.30
N PRO A 223 -22.47 -2.28 3.65
CA PRO A 223 -21.86 -0.97 3.85
C PRO A 223 -21.89 -0.55 5.33
N GLY A 224 -20.74 -0.10 5.82
CA GLY A 224 -20.51 0.35 7.20
C GLY A 224 -20.22 1.85 7.25
N LYS A 225 -19.07 2.23 7.83
CA LYS A 225 -18.63 3.63 7.92
C LYS A 225 -18.67 4.29 6.53
N ASN A 226 -19.18 5.52 6.46
CA ASN A 226 -19.34 6.32 5.24
C ASN A 226 -20.20 5.65 4.14
N ASN A 227 -21.05 4.68 4.49
CA ASN A 227 -21.85 3.91 3.52
C ASN A 227 -20.98 3.18 2.48
N GLU A 228 -19.80 2.73 2.91
CA GLU A 228 -18.82 1.99 2.11
C GLU A 228 -18.63 0.58 2.67
N ILE A 229 -18.34 -0.39 1.80
CA ILE A 229 -17.91 -1.72 2.19
C ILE A 229 -16.46 -1.60 2.68
N GLN A 230 -16.27 -1.73 3.99
CA GLN A 230 -14.95 -1.61 4.63
C GLN A 230 -14.24 -2.96 4.67
N LEU A 231 -12.93 -2.94 4.39
CA LEU A 231 -12.10 -4.14 4.51
C LEU A 231 -11.97 -4.56 5.97
N THR A 232 -11.85 -3.60 6.90
CA THR A 232 -11.74 -3.84 8.34
C THR A 232 -12.94 -4.61 8.90
N ASP A 233 -14.16 -4.31 8.46
CA ASP A 233 -15.36 -5.05 8.88
C ASP A 233 -15.31 -6.52 8.45
N ALA A 234 -14.80 -6.78 7.24
CA ALA A 234 -14.61 -8.14 6.75
C ALA A 234 -13.45 -8.86 7.45
N LEU A 235 -12.36 -8.16 7.74
CA LEU A 235 -11.24 -8.70 8.51
C LEU A 235 -11.64 -9.04 9.94
N ASN A 236 -12.50 -8.24 10.58
CA ASN A 236 -13.01 -8.54 11.92
C ASN A 236 -13.78 -9.86 11.94
N LYS A 237 -14.66 -10.06 10.96
CA LYS A 237 -15.37 -11.33 10.76
C LYS A 237 -14.44 -12.50 10.41
N LEU A 238 -13.33 -12.23 9.72
CA LEU A 238 -12.33 -13.25 9.43
C LEU A 238 -11.58 -13.65 10.71
N ALA A 239 -11.26 -12.70 11.58
CA ALA A 239 -10.61 -12.95 12.87
C ALA A 239 -11.45 -13.83 13.81
N GLU A 240 -12.79 -13.77 13.72
CA GLU A 240 -13.69 -14.68 14.44
C GLU A 240 -13.58 -16.15 13.99
N LYS A 241 -13.10 -16.39 12.76
CA LYS A 241 -13.03 -17.74 12.14
C LYS A 241 -11.62 -18.33 12.13
N ARG A 242 -10.60 -17.48 12.25
CA ARG A 242 -9.20 -17.81 11.97
C ARG A 242 -8.30 -16.92 12.80
N LYS A 243 -7.25 -17.49 13.37
CA LYS A 243 -6.17 -16.74 14.02
C LYS A 243 -5.65 -15.67 13.07
N MET A 244 -5.53 -14.45 13.55
CA MET A 244 -4.99 -13.31 12.81
C MET A 244 -3.94 -12.61 13.66
N ILE A 245 -2.88 -12.14 13.01
CA ILE A 245 -1.73 -11.53 13.67
C ILE A 245 -1.61 -10.08 13.22
N ALA A 246 -1.44 -9.18 14.17
CA ALA A 246 -0.98 -7.82 13.93
C ALA A 246 0.52 -7.75 14.21
N TYR A 247 1.28 -7.29 13.23
CA TYR A 247 2.73 -7.19 13.27
C TYR A 247 3.18 -5.72 13.24
N ASP A 248 3.87 -5.31 14.32
CA ASP A 248 4.52 -4.00 14.42
C ASP A 248 5.79 -3.99 13.55
N PHE A 249 5.62 -3.61 12.29
CA PHE A 249 6.67 -3.71 11.28
C PHE A 249 7.77 -2.70 11.49
N ILE A 250 8.97 -3.08 11.03
CA ILE A 250 10.12 -2.19 10.98
C ILE A 250 10.02 -1.38 9.69
N GLY A 251 10.16 -0.05 9.81
CA GLY A 251 10.11 0.87 8.69
C GLY A 251 9.41 2.18 9.08
N LYS A 252 9.71 3.23 8.32
CA LYS A 252 9.09 4.55 8.49
C LYS A 252 7.94 4.70 7.50
N ARG A 253 6.73 4.87 8.00
CA ARG A 253 5.55 5.13 7.17
C ARG A 253 5.43 6.60 6.80
N TYR A 254 5.06 6.84 5.55
CA TYR A 254 4.54 8.09 5.04
C TYR A 254 3.12 7.91 4.50
N ASP A 255 2.14 8.60 5.11
CA ASP A 255 0.80 8.77 4.53
C ASP A 255 0.85 9.87 3.46
N VAL A 256 1.03 9.46 2.20
CA VAL A 256 1.07 10.36 1.05
C VAL A 256 -0.32 10.67 0.49
N GLY A 257 -1.38 10.17 1.14
CA GLY A 257 -2.76 10.52 0.86
C GLY A 257 -3.16 11.90 1.42
N ASN A 258 -2.34 12.50 2.27
CA ASN A 258 -2.49 13.87 2.75
C ASN A 258 -1.30 14.76 2.32
N LYS A 259 -1.54 16.06 2.18
CA LYS A 259 -0.56 17.01 1.65
C LYS A 259 0.72 17.12 2.47
N LEU A 260 0.61 17.08 3.80
CA LEU A 260 1.77 17.21 4.69
C LEU A 260 2.66 15.97 4.62
N GLY A 261 2.06 14.78 4.67
CA GLY A 261 2.77 13.52 4.54
C GLY A 261 3.42 13.37 3.16
N PHE A 262 2.73 13.79 2.10
CA PHE A 262 3.30 13.87 0.74
C PHE A 262 4.55 14.76 0.70
N VAL A 263 4.49 15.99 1.22
CA VAL A 263 5.65 16.90 1.23
C VAL A 263 6.80 16.34 2.08
N LYS A 264 6.50 15.79 3.27
CA LYS A 264 7.51 15.16 4.13
C LYS A 264 8.20 14.01 3.41
N ALA A 265 7.44 13.13 2.75
CA ALA A 265 7.98 12.03 1.97
C ALA A 265 8.87 12.55 0.84
N THR A 266 8.42 13.52 0.05
CA THR A 266 9.21 14.09 -1.05
C THR A 266 10.54 14.68 -0.57
N VAL A 267 10.54 15.42 0.55
CA VAL A 267 11.77 15.98 1.13
C VAL A 267 12.69 14.87 1.62
N ASP A 268 12.17 13.88 2.36
CA ASP A 268 12.98 12.79 2.90
C ASP A 268 13.60 11.93 1.79
N PHE A 269 12.83 11.60 0.75
CA PHE A 269 13.35 10.86 -0.41
C PHE A 269 14.38 11.68 -1.20
N ALA A 270 14.18 12.98 -1.37
CA ALA A 270 15.17 13.85 -2.01
C ALA A 270 16.49 13.94 -1.21
N LEU A 271 16.42 13.87 0.13
CA LEU A 271 17.60 13.86 1.00
C LEU A 271 18.42 12.56 0.92
N HIS A 272 17.89 11.51 0.30
CA HIS A 272 18.64 10.28 -0.01
C HIS A 272 19.42 10.37 -1.33
N ASP A 273 19.17 11.38 -2.16
CA ASP A 273 19.98 11.61 -3.36
C ASP A 273 21.21 12.45 -3.01
N GLU A 274 22.36 11.77 -2.94
CA GLU A 274 23.66 12.38 -2.61
C GLU A 274 24.06 13.52 -3.57
N LYS A 275 23.45 13.63 -4.76
CA LYS A 275 23.72 14.74 -5.69
C LYS A 275 23.08 16.06 -5.24
N ILE A 276 21.95 16.01 -4.54
CA ILE A 276 21.17 17.22 -4.18
C ILE A 276 21.04 17.43 -2.67
N LYS A 277 21.35 16.42 -1.86
CA LYS A 277 21.17 16.41 -0.40
C LYS A 277 21.77 17.61 0.31
N ASP A 278 23.04 17.93 0.04
CA ASP A 278 23.74 19.02 0.75
C ASP A 278 23.16 20.39 0.41
N GLU A 279 22.84 20.61 -0.87
CA GLU A 279 22.20 21.84 -1.34
C GLU A 279 20.79 21.99 -0.74
N LEU A 280 20.00 20.90 -0.71
CA LEU A 280 18.66 20.88 -0.13
C LEU A 280 18.69 21.14 1.39
N LEU A 281 19.62 20.53 2.13
CA LEU A 281 19.80 20.79 3.56
C LEU A 281 20.19 22.25 3.82
N GLY A 282 21.03 22.83 2.96
CA GLY A 282 21.36 24.25 2.98
C GLY A 282 20.10 25.12 2.87
N PHE A 283 19.30 24.90 1.83
CA PHE A 283 18.03 25.61 1.61
C PHE A 283 17.06 25.47 2.78
N LEU A 284 16.89 24.26 3.34
CA LEU A 284 15.96 24.02 4.45
C LEU A 284 16.37 24.73 5.74
N ARG A 285 17.66 24.93 5.99
CA ARG A 285 18.16 25.67 7.17
C ARG A 285 17.93 27.19 7.08
N GLU A 286 17.73 27.71 5.88
CA GLU A 286 17.46 29.13 5.64
C GLU A 286 15.97 29.52 5.79
N LYS A 287 15.07 28.54 5.94
CA LYS A 287 13.63 28.75 6.12
C LYS A 287 13.22 28.65 7.58
#